data_AF-A0A7X9DHE5-F1
#
_entry.id   AF-A0A7X9DHE5-F1
#
_cell.length_a   1.000
_cell.length_b   1.000
_cell.length_c   1.000
_cell.angle_alpha   90.00
_cell.angle_beta   90.00
_cell.angle_gamma   90.00
#
_symmetry.space_group_name_H-M   'P 1'
#
loop_
_entity.id
_entity.type
_entity.pdbx_description
1 polymer ?
#
loop_
_entity_poly.entity_id
_entity_poly.type
_entity_poly.pdbx_seq_one_letter_code
_entity_poly.pdbx_strand_id
1 'polypeptide(L)'
;MTEITLDKIKESYSRFKAYVYYDNFNLSLRSQLAEYEKEDGLDSKLSILASDLNSFFSTGKLNKRLTALINQSDFIVLPKHFSNSGYSQKKNSILISNQHVEDYKVESTTKIFHGPIELHLIATLWILEEGINLHNKIGFDSYGYHLPMHPEENKLGAEKLLFTKYFEKYQEWRDKGIKAAKNQIEEGNDVLLISLDIKNFFHSTHIDF
;
A
#
# COMPACT_ATOMS: atom_id res chain seq x y z
N MET A 1 -21.76 10.39 -10.24
CA MET A 1 -20.30 10.30 -10.44
C MET A 1 -20.03 10.69 -11.88
N THR A 2 -19.01 11.51 -12.13
CA THR A 2 -18.59 11.90 -13.49
C THR A 2 -18.10 10.66 -14.25
N GLU A 3 -18.22 10.66 -15.58
CA GLU A 3 -17.72 9.60 -16.44
C GLU A 3 -16.25 9.26 -16.14
N ILE A 4 -15.93 7.97 -16.08
CA ILE A 4 -14.58 7.47 -15.93
C ILE A 4 -13.90 7.45 -17.29
N THR A 5 -12.99 8.38 -17.52
CA THR A 5 -12.24 8.49 -18.78
C THR A 5 -11.00 7.59 -18.79
N LEU A 6 -10.48 7.31 -19.99
CA LEU A 6 -9.18 6.64 -20.14
C LEU A 6 -8.06 7.37 -19.40
N ASP A 7 -8.07 8.71 -19.43
CA ASP A 7 -7.04 9.52 -18.76
C ASP A 7 -7.07 9.34 -17.24
N LYS A 8 -8.25 9.21 -16.63
CA LYS A 8 -8.37 8.89 -15.20
C LYS A 8 -7.76 7.52 -14.86
N ILE A 9 -8.00 6.52 -15.71
CA ILE A 9 -7.41 5.19 -15.54
C ILE A 9 -5.89 5.22 -15.76
N LYS A 10 -5.40 5.98 -16.74
CA LYS A 10 -3.96 6.19 -16.96
C LYS A 10 -3.27 6.89 -15.78
N GLU A 11 -3.93 7.87 -15.18
CA GLU A 11 -3.41 8.54 -13.98
C GLU A 11 -3.38 7.59 -12.78
N SER A 12 -4.46 6.83 -12.55
CA SER A 12 -4.50 5.75 -11.56
C SER A 12 -3.38 4.75 -11.76
N TYR A 13 -3.18 4.30 -13.01
CA TYR A 13 -2.10 3.41 -13.40
C TYR A 13 -0.72 3.98 -13.08
N SER A 14 -0.45 5.23 -13.46
CA SER A 14 0.85 5.88 -13.21
C SER A 14 1.16 5.97 -11.72
N ARG A 15 0.17 6.32 -10.89
CA ARG A 15 0.33 6.44 -9.44
C ARG A 15 0.47 5.07 -8.77
N PHE A 16 -0.28 4.08 -9.23
CA PHE A 16 -0.13 2.70 -8.79
C PHE A 16 1.26 2.14 -9.11
N LYS A 17 1.78 2.40 -10.32
CA LYS A 17 3.15 2.01 -10.69
C LYS A 17 4.20 2.66 -9.79
N ALA A 18 4.05 3.95 -9.49
CA ALA A 18 4.94 4.64 -8.54
C ALA A 18 4.86 4.01 -7.14
N TYR A 19 3.66 3.66 -6.67
CA TYR A 19 3.47 2.95 -5.40
C TYR A 19 4.20 1.60 -5.37
N VAL A 20 4.02 0.76 -6.40
CA VAL A 20 4.69 -0.56 -6.52
C VAL A 20 6.21 -0.43 -6.62
N TYR A 21 6.71 0.63 -7.26
CA TYR A 21 8.14 0.91 -7.36
C TYR A 21 8.77 1.19 -6.00
N TYR A 22 8.13 2.04 -5.18
CA TYR A 22 8.65 2.39 -3.85
C TYR A 22 8.34 1.35 -2.76
N ASP A 23 7.36 0.47 -2.96
CA ASP A 23 7.06 -0.63 -2.03
C ASP A 23 8.04 -1.79 -2.18
N ASN A 24 8.94 -1.98 -1.22
CA ASN A 24 9.93 -3.06 -1.21
C ASN A 24 9.39 -4.41 -0.70
N PHE A 25 8.15 -4.47 -0.22
CA PHE A 25 7.63 -5.66 0.43
C PHE A 25 7.02 -6.67 -0.57
N ASN A 26 6.14 -6.21 -1.48
CA ASN A 26 5.38 -7.12 -2.32
C ASN A 26 6.05 -7.41 -3.68
N LEU A 27 7.04 -8.32 -3.67
CA LEU A 27 7.72 -8.76 -4.90
C LEU A 27 6.77 -9.43 -5.91
N SER A 28 5.73 -10.12 -5.44
CA SER A 28 4.74 -10.74 -6.33
C SER A 28 3.99 -9.68 -7.13
N LEU A 29 3.53 -8.61 -6.48
CA LEU A 29 2.83 -7.51 -7.14
C LEU A 29 3.71 -6.79 -8.18
N ARG A 30 5.01 -6.64 -7.88
CA ARG A 30 5.98 -6.11 -8.85
C ARG A 30 6.08 -6.99 -10.10
N SER A 31 6.14 -8.31 -9.92
CA SER A 31 6.16 -9.27 -11.04
C SER A 31 4.87 -9.18 -11.86
N GLN A 32 3.71 -9.19 -11.20
CA GLN A 32 2.41 -9.07 -11.85
C GLN A 32 2.28 -7.79 -12.68
N LEU A 33 2.75 -6.65 -12.15
CA LEU A 33 2.72 -5.40 -12.88
C LEU A 33 3.64 -5.45 -14.11
N ALA A 34 4.84 -6.02 -13.99
CA ALA A 34 5.75 -6.18 -15.12
C ALA A 34 5.17 -7.10 -16.21
N GLU A 35 4.50 -8.18 -15.83
CA GLU A 35 3.79 -9.08 -16.76
C GLU A 35 2.61 -8.37 -17.43
N TYR A 36 1.85 -7.59 -16.67
CA TYR A 36 0.72 -6.81 -17.18
C TYR A 36 1.16 -5.77 -18.23
N GLU A 37 2.34 -5.17 -18.04
CA GLU A 37 3.00 -4.24 -18.99
C GLU A 37 3.62 -4.93 -20.20
N LYS A 38 4.09 -6.17 -20.06
CA LYS A 38 4.76 -6.91 -21.13
C LYS A 38 3.82 -7.25 -22.28
N GLU A 39 2.56 -7.52 -21.98
CA GLU A 39 1.54 -7.82 -22.98
C GLU A 39 1.17 -6.54 -23.77
N ASP A 40 1.18 -6.64 -25.10
CA ASP A 40 0.78 -5.54 -25.96
C ASP A 40 -0.66 -5.06 -25.66
N GLY A 41 -0.91 -3.77 -25.89
CA GLY A 41 -2.25 -3.19 -25.77
C GLY A 41 -2.62 -2.70 -24.38
N LEU A 42 -1.67 -2.22 -23.57
CA LEU A 42 -1.94 -1.57 -22.28
C LEU A 42 -3.08 -0.54 -22.37
N ASP A 43 -3.02 0.39 -23.33
CA ASP A 43 -4.07 1.40 -23.53
C ASP A 43 -5.45 0.79 -23.81
N SER A 44 -5.50 -0.35 -24.52
CA SER A 44 -6.73 -1.10 -24.76
C SER A 44 -7.26 -1.69 -23.45
N LYS A 45 -6.41 -2.33 -22.65
CA LYS A 45 -6.79 -2.88 -21.33
C LYS A 45 -7.35 -1.80 -20.41
N LEU A 46 -6.69 -0.64 -20.35
CA LEU A 46 -7.14 0.50 -19.56
C LEU A 46 -8.47 1.09 -20.08
N SER A 47 -8.66 1.14 -21.40
CA SER A 47 -9.91 1.59 -22.03
C SER A 47 -11.07 0.65 -21.74
N ILE A 48 -10.83 -0.67 -21.78
CA ILE A 48 -11.84 -1.68 -21.42
C ILE A 48 -12.23 -1.52 -19.95
N LEU A 49 -11.27 -1.31 -19.04
CA LEU A 49 -11.57 -1.07 -17.63
C LEU A 49 -12.41 0.20 -17.43
N ALA A 50 -12.12 1.29 -18.14
CA ALA A 50 -12.94 2.51 -18.09
C ALA A 50 -14.39 2.22 -18.55
N SER A 51 -14.56 1.50 -19.66
CA SER A 51 -15.88 1.10 -20.17
C SER A 51 -16.65 0.23 -19.18
N ASP A 52 -15.97 -0.76 -18.57
CA ASP A 52 -16.55 -1.64 -17.56
C ASP A 52 -17.09 -0.87 -16.36
N LEU A 53 -16.31 0.10 -15.85
CA LEU A 53 -16.70 0.93 -14.72
C LEU A 53 -17.86 1.88 -15.07
N ASN A 54 -17.84 2.51 -16.24
CA ASN A 54 -18.96 3.35 -16.68
C ASN A 54 -20.26 2.55 -16.86
N SER A 55 -20.15 1.32 -17.35
CA SER A 55 -21.29 0.40 -17.45
C SER A 55 -21.84 0.07 -16.06
N PHE A 56 -20.96 -0.22 -15.09
CA PHE A 56 -21.36 -0.44 -13.70
C PHE A 56 -22.06 0.79 -13.11
N PHE A 57 -21.51 1.99 -13.26
CA PHE A 57 -22.13 3.21 -12.71
C PHE A 57 -23.48 3.56 -13.35
N SER A 58 -23.67 3.19 -14.62
CA SER A 58 -24.92 3.45 -15.35
C SER A 58 -26.01 2.41 -15.03
N THR A 59 -25.63 1.15 -14.79
CA THR A 59 -26.57 0.03 -14.62
C THR A 59 -26.73 -0.45 -13.18
N GLY A 60 -25.81 -0.09 -12.30
CA GLY A 60 -25.69 -0.62 -10.94
C GLY A 60 -25.29 -2.11 -10.87
N LYS A 61 -24.86 -2.72 -11.99
CA LYS A 61 -24.58 -4.15 -12.08
C LYS A 61 -23.17 -4.42 -12.57
N LEU A 62 -22.50 -5.39 -11.93
CA LEU A 62 -21.20 -5.87 -12.40
C LEU A 62 -21.39 -6.61 -13.73
N ASN A 63 -20.54 -6.28 -14.71
CA ASN A 63 -20.50 -7.04 -15.95
C ASN A 63 -19.71 -8.34 -15.77
N LYS A 64 -19.74 -9.19 -16.80
CA LYS A 64 -19.08 -10.51 -16.78
C LYS A 64 -17.57 -10.41 -16.53
N ARG A 65 -16.90 -9.40 -17.10
CA ARG A 65 -15.45 -9.21 -16.95
C ARG A 65 -15.09 -8.80 -15.51
N LEU A 66 -15.74 -7.78 -14.95
CA LEU A 66 -15.52 -7.38 -13.55
C LEU A 66 -15.80 -8.53 -12.57
N THR A 67 -16.88 -9.27 -12.81
CA THR A 67 -17.20 -10.46 -12.00
C THR A 67 -16.10 -11.52 -12.08
N ALA A 68 -15.56 -11.77 -13.28
CA ALA A 68 -14.44 -12.70 -13.46
C ALA A 68 -13.16 -12.23 -12.75
N LEU A 69 -12.83 -10.93 -12.81
CA LEU A 69 -11.68 -10.36 -12.12
C LEU A 69 -11.78 -10.55 -10.60
N ILE A 70 -12.96 -10.29 -10.02
CA ILE A 70 -13.22 -10.50 -8.59
C ILE A 70 -13.08 -11.99 -8.24
N ASN A 71 -13.65 -12.88 -9.05
CA ASN A 71 -13.59 -14.33 -8.81
C ASN A 71 -12.17 -14.92 -8.97
N GLN A 72 -11.27 -14.23 -9.65
CA GLN A 72 -9.85 -14.61 -9.77
C GLN A 72 -9.00 -14.14 -8.57
N SER A 73 -9.57 -13.35 -7.67
CA SER A 73 -8.85 -12.86 -6.50
C SER A 73 -8.59 -13.98 -5.50
N ASP A 74 -7.37 -14.00 -4.98
CA ASP A 74 -6.86 -14.96 -4.01
C ASP A 74 -5.90 -14.24 -3.05
N PHE A 75 -5.11 -15.01 -2.31
CA PHE A 75 -4.06 -14.51 -1.42
C PHE A 75 -2.79 -15.34 -1.54
N ILE A 76 -1.65 -14.70 -1.33
CA ILE A 76 -0.37 -15.40 -1.14
C ILE A 76 -0.08 -15.47 0.36
N VAL A 77 0.38 -16.64 0.80
CA VAL A 77 0.86 -16.87 2.17
C VAL A 77 2.38 -16.74 2.17
N LEU A 78 2.89 -15.78 2.95
CA LEU A 78 4.33 -15.56 3.12
C LEU A 78 4.75 -15.88 4.56
N PRO A 79 5.94 -16.45 4.77
CA PRO A 79 6.49 -16.60 6.11
C PRO A 79 6.73 -15.22 6.73
N LYS A 80 6.32 -15.06 7.99
CA LYS A 80 6.48 -13.81 8.75
C LYS A 80 7.52 -13.94 9.86
N HIS A 81 7.54 -15.07 10.55
CA HIS A 81 8.55 -15.39 11.56
C HIS A 81 8.97 -16.86 11.43
N PHE A 82 10.23 -17.12 11.74
CA PHE A 82 10.81 -18.47 11.79
C PHE A 82 11.27 -18.75 13.22
N SER A 83 11.00 -19.97 13.71
CA SER A 83 11.61 -20.42 14.95
C SER A 83 13.03 -20.82 14.65
N ASN A 84 13.97 -20.19 15.33
CA ASN A 84 15.34 -20.66 15.31
C ASN A 84 15.42 -21.99 16.09
N SER A 85 15.70 -23.09 15.38
CA SER A 85 16.32 -24.25 16.01
C SER A 85 17.71 -23.83 16.53
N GLY A 86 18.34 -24.63 17.40
CA GLY A 86 19.54 -24.26 18.18
C GLY A 86 20.79 -23.75 17.43
N TYR A 87 20.73 -23.62 16.10
CA TYR A 87 21.82 -23.27 15.19
C TYR A 87 21.80 -21.83 14.65
N SER A 88 20.97 -20.94 15.21
CA SER A 88 20.85 -19.55 14.73
C SER A 88 22.18 -18.79 14.57
N GLN A 89 22.23 -17.90 13.57
CA GLN A 89 23.29 -16.90 13.35
C GLN A 89 23.60 -16.00 14.57
N LYS A 90 22.69 -15.91 15.55
CA LYS A 90 22.94 -15.20 16.82
C LYS A 90 23.81 -15.99 17.80
N LYS A 91 23.91 -17.31 17.64
CA LYS A 91 24.69 -18.22 18.50
C LYS A 91 25.94 -18.76 17.80
N ASN A 92 25.84 -19.01 16.50
CA ASN A 92 26.98 -19.38 15.68
C ASN A 92 27.33 -18.20 14.79
N SER A 93 28.61 -17.82 14.78
CA SER A 93 29.27 -16.82 13.93
C SER A 93 29.19 -17.16 12.44
N ILE A 94 28.02 -17.53 11.94
CA ILE A 94 27.77 -17.95 10.57
C ILE A 94 27.75 -16.67 9.74
N LEU A 95 28.89 -16.43 9.11
CA LEU A 95 29.03 -15.58 7.93
C LEU A 95 27.89 -15.91 6.95
N ILE A 96 27.33 -14.88 6.31
CA ILE A 96 26.38 -15.08 5.20
C ILE A 96 27.03 -16.05 4.21
N SER A 97 26.48 -17.26 4.11
CA SER A 97 27.00 -18.32 3.25
C SER A 97 25.86 -18.86 2.41
N ASN A 98 26.15 -19.24 1.16
CA ASN A 98 25.20 -19.94 0.29
C ASN A 98 25.04 -21.42 0.67
N GLN A 99 25.43 -21.82 1.88
CA GLN A 99 25.23 -23.19 2.35
C GLN A 99 23.82 -23.31 2.92
N HIS A 100 23.04 -24.21 2.33
CA HIS A 100 21.68 -24.50 2.75
C HIS A 100 21.71 -25.44 3.96
N VAL A 101 22.01 -24.89 5.14
CA VAL A 101 22.02 -25.63 6.40
C VAL A 101 20.89 -25.08 7.25
N GLU A 102 19.71 -25.71 7.19
CA GLU A 102 18.69 -25.79 8.25
C GLU A 102 17.28 -26.08 7.70
N ASP A 103 16.52 -26.89 8.44
CA ASP A 103 15.06 -26.98 8.33
C ASP A 103 14.45 -25.77 9.06
N TYR A 104 14.05 -24.74 8.30
CA TYR A 104 13.41 -23.56 8.86
C TYR A 104 11.95 -23.87 9.23
N LYS A 105 11.66 -23.93 10.52
CA LYS A 105 10.28 -24.03 11.00
C LYS A 105 9.64 -22.63 11.02
N VAL A 106 8.60 -22.45 10.20
CA VAL A 106 7.80 -21.21 10.15
C VAL A 106 6.92 -21.14 11.41
N GLU A 107 7.07 -20.07 12.19
CA GLU A 107 6.25 -19.80 13.39
C GLU A 107 4.94 -19.10 13.06
N SER A 108 4.98 -18.18 12.08
CA SER A 108 3.80 -17.44 11.67
C SER A 108 3.89 -17.03 10.22
N THR A 109 2.72 -16.82 9.63
CA THR A 109 2.55 -16.42 8.24
C THR A 109 1.80 -15.09 8.15
N THR A 110 1.99 -14.37 7.06
CA THR A 110 1.17 -13.23 6.66
C THR A 110 0.46 -13.56 5.36
N LYS A 111 -0.75 -13.03 5.16
CA LYS A 111 -1.48 -13.17 3.91
C LYS A 111 -1.45 -11.84 3.18
N ILE A 112 -1.15 -11.86 1.89
CA ILE A 112 -1.22 -10.67 1.05
C ILE A 112 -2.25 -10.91 -0.04
N PHE A 113 -2.99 -9.87 -0.40
CA PHE A 113 -3.92 -9.93 -1.52
C PHE A 113 -3.18 -10.27 -2.81
N HIS A 114 -3.76 -11.16 -3.61
CA HIS A 114 -3.27 -11.55 -4.91
C HIS A 114 -4.42 -11.57 -5.90
N GLY A 115 -4.45 -10.62 -6.82
CA GLY A 115 -5.52 -10.55 -7.82
C GLY A 115 -5.08 -9.80 -9.07
N PRO A 116 -5.98 -9.66 -10.05
CA PRO A 116 -5.69 -8.93 -11.27
C PRO A 116 -5.30 -7.48 -11.02
N ILE A 117 -4.39 -6.95 -11.84
CA ILE A 117 -3.92 -5.55 -11.75
C ILE A 117 -5.08 -4.56 -11.85
N GLU A 118 -6.11 -4.88 -12.63
CA GLU A 118 -7.30 -4.05 -12.75
C GLU A 118 -7.98 -3.76 -11.40
N LEU A 119 -7.99 -4.71 -10.47
CA LEU A 119 -8.57 -4.48 -9.13
C LEU A 119 -7.72 -3.52 -8.31
N HIS A 120 -6.40 -3.56 -8.45
CA HIS A 120 -5.51 -2.56 -7.86
C HIS A 120 -5.71 -1.17 -8.48
N LEU A 121 -6.00 -1.10 -9.78
CA LEU A 121 -6.31 0.16 -10.46
C LEU A 121 -7.67 0.73 -10.02
N ILE A 122 -8.67 -0.11 -9.76
CA ILE A 122 -9.95 0.32 -9.18
C ILE A 122 -9.73 0.87 -7.77
N ALA A 123 -8.97 0.18 -6.92
CA ALA A 123 -8.65 0.67 -5.58
C ALA A 123 -7.87 1.99 -5.61
N THR A 124 -6.91 2.10 -6.54
CA THR A 124 -6.13 3.33 -6.73
C THR A 124 -7.03 4.47 -7.22
N LEU A 125 -7.91 4.22 -8.20
CA LEU A 125 -8.86 5.21 -8.68
C LEU A 125 -9.77 5.69 -7.54
N TRP A 126 -10.28 4.78 -6.70
CA TRP A 126 -11.07 5.15 -5.53
C TRP A 126 -10.29 6.08 -4.58
N ILE A 127 -9.00 5.84 -4.36
CA ILE A 127 -8.15 6.75 -3.59
C ILE A 127 -8.05 8.13 -4.26
N LEU A 128 -7.96 8.20 -5.59
CA LEU A 128 -7.88 9.48 -6.30
C LEU A 128 -9.20 10.27 -6.24
N GLU A 129 -10.34 9.59 -6.24
CA GLU A 129 -11.66 10.24 -6.25
C GLU A 129 -12.17 10.55 -4.82
N GLU A 130 -12.07 9.59 -3.90
CA GLU A 130 -12.64 9.69 -2.55
C GLU A 130 -11.58 9.80 -1.44
N GLY A 131 -10.37 9.29 -1.68
CA GLY A 131 -9.29 9.34 -0.70
C GLY A 131 -8.90 10.77 -0.32
N ILE A 132 -9.02 11.74 -1.24
CA ILE A 132 -8.79 13.18 -0.96
C ILE A 132 -9.78 13.69 0.09
N ASN A 133 -11.07 13.33 -0.03
CA ASN A 133 -12.11 13.74 0.91
C ASN A 133 -11.89 13.15 2.31
N LEU A 134 -11.36 11.93 2.37
CA LEU A 134 -11.00 11.29 3.63
C LEU A 134 -9.72 11.88 4.23
N HIS A 135 -8.73 12.19 3.40
CA HIS A 135 -7.46 12.78 3.84
C HIS A 135 -7.69 14.08 4.61
N ASN A 136 -8.58 14.95 4.15
CA ASN A 136 -8.93 16.19 4.83
C ASN A 136 -9.64 15.99 6.19
N LYS A 137 -10.10 14.78 6.50
CA LYS A 137 -10.71 14.43 7.80
C LYS A 137 -9.70 13.80 8.76
N ILE A 138 -8.51 13.43 8.30
CA ILE A 138 -7.44 12.86 9.12
C ILE A 138 -6.67 14.01 9.79
N GLY A 139 -6.33 13.84 11.07
CA GLY A 139 -5.60 14.85 11.84
C GLY A 139 -4.19 15.13 11.30
N PHE A 140 -3.66 16.31 11.61
CA PHE A 140 -2.35 16.80 11.15
C PHE A 140 -1.16 15.92 11.57
N ASP A 141 -1.31 15.10 12.62
CA ASP A 141 -0.27 14.20 13.13
C ASP A 141 -0.37 12.78 12.57
N SER A 142 -0.88 12.64 11.34
CA SER A 142 -0.87 11.38 10.59
C SER A 142 0.20 11.38 9.50
N TYR A 143 1.12 10.42 9.59
CA TYR A 143 2.29 10.34 8.71
C TYR A 143 2.26 9.13 7.77
N GLY A 144 1.44 8.12 8.08
CA GLY A 144 1.25 6.94 7.24
C GLY A 144 0.28 7.21 6.09
N TYR A 145 0.55 6.61 4.92
CA TYR A 145 -0.30 6.69 3.73
C TYR A 145 -0.80 8.10 3.40
N HIS A 146 0.06 9.10 3.63
CA HIS A 146 -0.26 10.50 3.42
C HIS A 146 -0.31 10.80 1.92
N LEU A 147 -1.39 11.45 1.46
CA LEU A 147 -1.55 11.81 0.05
C LEU A 147 -0.67 13.02 -0.29
N PRO A 148 0.01 13.02 -1.44
CA PRO A 148 0.72 14.21 -1.93
C PRO A 148 -0.30 15.24 -2.39
N MET A 149 -0.72 16.14 -1.50
CA MET A 149 -1.72 17.18 -1.80
C MET A 149 -1.05 18.41 -2.42
N HIS A 150 -1.75 19.08 -3.33
CA HIS A 150 -1.34 20.38 -3.82
C HIS A 150 -1.48 21.43 -2.69
N PRO A 151 -0.51 22.33 -2.46
CA PRO A 151 -0.54 23.25 -1.33
C PRO A 151 -1.75 24.20 -1.31
N GLU A 152 -2.20 24.61 -2.50
CA GLU A 152 -3.25 25.64 -2.66
C GLU A 152 -4.58 25.09 -3.19
N GLU A 153 -4.62 23.82 -3.57
CA GLU A 153 -5.80 23.23 -4.21
C GLU A 153 -6.14 21.89 -3.57
N ASN A 154 -7.43 21.58 -3.43
CA ASN A 154 -7.89 20.30 -2.91
C ASN A 154 -7.80 19.18 -3.96
N LYS A 155 -6.59 18.96 -4.46
CA LYS A 155 -6.23 17.97 -5.48
C LYS A 155 -4.87 17.36 -5.18
N LEU A 156 -4.57 16.25 -5.84
CA LEU A 156 -3.24 15.64 -5.74
C LEU A 156 -2.18 16.48 -6.48
N GLY A 157 -0.96 16.43 -5.96
CA GLY A 157 0.23 17.04 -6.52
C GLY A 157 0.68 16.42 -7.83
N ALA A 158 1.59 17.13 -8.50
CA ALA A 158 2.10 16.80 -9.83
C ALA A 158 3.13 15.65 -9.84
N GLU A 159 3.68 15.27 -8.68
CA GLU A 159 4.72 14.23 -8.57
C GLU A 159 4.27 12.81 -8.96
N LYS A 160 2.98 12.61 -9.33
CA LYS A 160 2.38 11.31 -9.69
C LYS A 160 2.65 10.19 -8.68
N LEU A 161 2.89 10.54 -7.42
CA LEU A 161 2.94 9.57 -6.32
C LEU A 161 1.52 9.24 -5.87
N LEU A 162 1.26 7.98 -5.49
CA LEU A 162 0.01 7.65 -4.81
C LEU A 162 0.03 8.14 -3.36
N PHE A 163 1.16 7.92 -2.68
CA PHE A 163 1.42 8.36 -1.31
C PHE A 163 2.80 9.03 -1.25
N THR A 164 2.98 9.97 -0.33
CA THR A 164 4.30 10.52 0.00
C THR A 164 5.22 9.39 0.48
N LYS A 165 6.53 9.49 0.19
CA LYS A 165 7.45 8.39 0.49
C LYS A 165 7.53 8.14 2.00
N TYR A 166 7.40 6.88 2.39
CA TYR A 166 7.34 6.48 3.79
C TYR A 166 8.54 6.93 4.61
N PHE A 167 9.77 6.81 4.06
CA PHE A 167 10.98 7.16 4.80
C PHE A 167 11.07 8.65 5.14
N GLU A 168 10.54 9.53 4.27
CA GLU A 168 10.50 10.99 4.50
C GLU A 168 9.52 11.28 5.66
N LYS A 169 8.31 10.71 5.61
CA LYS A 169 7.28 10.90 6.64
C LYS A 169 7.62 10.27 7.99
N TYR A 170 8.31 9.13 7.98
CA TYR A 170 8.77 8.48 9.21
C TYR A 170 9.81 9.33 9.94
N GLN A 171 10.74 9.94 9.21
CA GLN A 171 11.71 10.87 9.81
C GLN A 171 11.00 12.09 10.40
N GLU A 172 10.07 12.69 9.66
CA GLU A 172 9.26 13.82 10.13
C GLU A 172 8.50 13.49 11.43
N TRP A 173 7.79 12.36 11.47
CA TRP A 173 7.08 11.87 12.64
C TRP A 173 7.99 11.73 13.86
N ARG A 174 9.13 11.04 13.70
CA ARG A 174 10.08 10.78 14.78
C ARG A 174 10.67 12.08 15.31
N ASP A 175 11.14 12.93 14.41
CA ASP A 175 11.87 14.14 14.79
C ASP A 175 10.94 15.17 15.44
N LYS A 176 9.68 15.27 14.99
CA LYS A 176 8.66 16.11 15.63
C LYS A 176 8.36 15.64 17.06
N GLY A 177 8.20 14.34 17.28
CA GLY A 177 7.98 13.78 18.62
C GLY A 177 9.16 14.05 19.58
N ILE A 178 10.40 13.85 19.11
CA ILE A 178 11.61 14.14 19.89
C ILE A 178 11.73 15.63 20.19
N LYS A 179 11.44 16.50 19.22
CA LYS A 179 11.50 17.95 19.42
C LYS A 179 10.48 18.42 20.45
N ALA A 180 9.24 17.91 20.39
CA ALA A 180 8.22 18.23 21.38
C ALA A 180 8.66 17.85 22.80
N ALA A 181 9.25 16.66 22.98
CA ALA A 181 9.80 16.23 24.26
C ALA A 181 10.94 17.15 24.75
N LYS A 182 11.88 17.52 23.87
CA LYS A 182 12.99 18.43 24.22
C LYS A 182 12.50 19.79 24.69
N ASN A 183 11.54 20.39 23.97
CA ASN A 183 10.97 21.67 24.35
C ASN A 183 10.34 21.63 25.75
N GLN A 184 9.63 20.55 26.09
CA GLN A 184 9.04 20.39 27.43
C GLN A 184 10.09 20.26 28.53
N ILE A 185 11.19 19.55 28.27
CA ILE A 185 12.33 19.46 29.21
C ILE A 185 12.98 20.83 29.41
N GLU A 186 13.16 21.61 28.34
CA GLU A 186 13.71 22.98 28.40
C GLU A 186 12.82 23.94 29.20
N GLU A 187 11.50 23.71 29.20
CA GLU A 187 10.52 24.43 30.04
C GLU A 187 10.50 23.96 31.51
N GLY A 188 11.28 22.93 31.87
CA GLY A 188 11.37 22.39 33.21
C GLY A 188 10.32 21.32 33.54
N ASN A 189 9.61 20.80 32.54
CA ASN A 189 8.61 19.76 32.72
C ASN A 189 9.24 18.36 32.59
N ASP A 190 8.74 17.41 33.37
CA ASP A 190 9.06 15.99 33.20
C ASP A 190 8.33 15.42 31.97
N VAL A 191 9.03 14.56 31.22
CA VAL A 191 8.49 13.97 29.98
C VAL A 191 8.51 12.45 30.03
N LEU A 192 7.37 11.84 29.70
CA LEU A 192 7.23 10.41 29.46
C LEU A 192 6.89 10.16 27.99
N LEU A 193 7.70 9.34 27.30
CA LEU A 193 7.43 8.90 25.93
C LEU A 193 6.84 7.50 25.93
N ILE A 194 5.68 7.34 25.28
CA ILE A 194 4.99 6.06 25.13
C ILE A 194 4.99 5.66 23.66
N SER A 195 5.45 4.44 23.38
CA SER A 195 5.41 3.82 22.05
C SER A 195 4.35 2.72 22.03
N LEU A 196 3.51 2.72 21.00
CA LEU A 196 2.43 1.75 20.80
C LEU A 196 2.52 1.19 19.37
N ASP A 197 2.37 -0.12 19.23
CA ASP A 197 2.28 -0.81 17.94
C ASP A 197 1.07 -1.74 17.90
N ILE A 198 0.28 -1.66 16.82
CA ILE A 198 -0.91 -2.49 16.62
C ILE A 198 -0.52 -3.72 15.79
N LYS A 199 -0.61 -4.89 16.41
CA LYS A 199 -0.27 -6.14 15.74
C LYS A 199 -1.29 -6.51 14.66
N ASN A 200 -0.78 -6.87 13.49
CA ASN A 200 -1.55 -7.42 12.36
C ASN A 200 -2.74 -6.54 11.95
N PHE A 201 -2.61 -5.21 11.98
CA PHE A 201 -3.69 -4.23 11.71
C PHE A 201 -4.68 -4.67 10.63
N PHE A 202 -4.24 -4.90 9.39
CA PHE A 202 -5.12 -5.28 8.28
C PHE A 202 -5.87 -6.62 8.46
N HIS A 203 -5.37 -7.52 9.30
CA HIS A 203 -6.00 -8.80 9.60
C HIS A 203 -6.77 -8.80 10.93
N SER A 204 -6.62 -7.76 11.75
CA SER A 204 -7.33 -7.60 13.02
C SER A 204 -8.49 -6.61 12.95
N THR A 205 -8.61 -5.84 11.87
CA THR A 205 -9.75 -4.95 11.63
C THR A 205 -11.03 -5.74 11.38
N HIS A 206 -12.10 -5.36 12.09
CA HIS A 206 -13.46 -5.81 11.81
C HIS A 206 -14.20 -4.72 11.04
N ILE A 207 -14.74 -5.07 9.87
CA ILE A 207 -15.58 -4.18 9.06
C ILE A 207 -17.02 -4.67 9.21
N ASP A 208 -17.90 -3.77 9.65
CA ASP A 208 -19.35 -3.96 9.68
C ASP A 208 -19.94 -3.31 8.42
N PHE A 209 -20.56 -4.10 7.55
CA PHE A 209 -21.02 -3.70 6.22
C PHE A 209 -22.53 -3.48 6.18
#